data_AF-A0A1S8BBJ1-F1
#
_entry.id   AF-A0A1S8BBJ1-F1
#
_cell.length_a   1.000
_cell.length_b   1.000
_cell.length_c   1.000
_cell.angle_alpha   90.00
_cell.angle_beta   90.00
_cell.angle_gamma   90.00
#
_symmetry.space_group_name_H-M   'P 1'
#
loop_
_entity.id
_entity.type
_entity.pdbx_description
1 polymer ?
#
loop_
_entity_poly.entity_id
_entity_poly.type
_entity_poly.pdbx_seq_one_letter_code
_entity_poly.pdbx_strand_id
1 'polypeptide(L)'
;MQPLAIGFIKLSFLFFYRRIFFVYKSFQVISLILVAITVAWIIAFFFGFTFACGINFATNWASLSEIGEKCGFGFMATVVYSILDAALDFIILILPFPWVSFFSSLLVAAGG
;
A
#
# COMPACT_ATOMS: atom_id res chain seq x y z
N MET A 1 -6.43 13.45 3.55
CA MET A 1 -4.94 13.28 3.58
C MET A 1 -4.48 11.85 3.92
N GLN A 2 -5.38 10.87 4.05
CA GLN A 2 -5.04 9.49 4.44
C GLN A 2 -4.06 8.74 3.50
N PRO A 3 -4.13 8.87 2.15
CA PRO A 3 -3.29 8.07 1.25
C PRO A 3 -1.79 8.28 1.44
N LEU A 4 -1.35 9.52 1.72
CA LEU A 4 0.06 9.82 1.96
C LEU A 4 0.57 9.17 3.24
N ALA A 5 -0.13 9.37 4.35
CA ALA A 5 0.28 8.84 5.66
C ALA A 5 0.33 7.31 5.64
N ILE A 6 -0.73 6.65 5.16
CA ILE A 6 -0.82 5.18 5.07
C ILE A 6 0.21 4.64 4.09
N GLY A 7 0.38 5.27 2.93
CA GLY A 7 1.38 4.87 1.95
C GLY A 7 2.82 4.95 2.46
N PHE A 8 3.19 6.02 3.19
CA PHE A 8 4.52 6.14 3.79
C PHE A 8 4.77 5.11 4.88
N ILE A 9 3.75 4.72 5.64
CA ILE A 9 3.84 3.61 6.59
C ILE A 9 4.17 2.31 5.85
N LYS A 10 3.42 1.97 4.79
CA LYS A 10 3.68 0.78 3.95
C LYS A 10 5.10 0.78 3.37
N LEU A 11 5.57 1.92 2.85
CA LEU A 11 6.93 2.06 2.34
C LEU A 11 7.98 1.85 3.43
N SER A 12 7.75 2.35 4.64
CA SER A 12 8.64 2.15 5.79
C SER A 12 8.80 0.66 6.11
N PHE A 13 7.70 -0.11 6.13
CA PHE A 13 7.75 -1.57 6.29
C PHE A 13 8.51 -2.26 5.16
N LEU A 14 8.26 -1.89 3.91
CA LEU A 14 8.95 -2.49 2.76
C LEU A 14 10.46 -2.24 2.80
N PHE A 15 10.90 -1.00 3.10
CA PHE A 15 12.33 -0.71 3.23
C PHE A 15 12.96 -1.40 4.44
N PHE A 16 12.23 -1.53 5.54
CA PHE A 16 12.66 -2.30 6.70
C PHE A 16 12.85 -3.78 6.36
N TYR A 17 11.90 -4.41 5.68
CA TYR A 17 12.04 -5.81 5.26
C TYR A 17 13.18 -6.00 4.26
N ARG A 18 13.36 -5.07 3.31
CA ARG A 18 14.50 -5.10 2.37
C ARG A 18 15.83 -5.14 3.09
N ARG A 19 15.96 -4.39 4.19
CA ARG A 19 17.17 -4.37 5.02
C ARG A 19 17.38 -5.69 5.75
N ILE A 20 16.34 -6.31 6.28
CA ILE A 20 16.44 -7.61 6.99
C ILE A 20 16.79 -8.73 6.01
N PHE A 21 16.07 -8.82 4.90
CA PHE A 21 16.20 -9.89 3.92
C PHE A 21 17.15 -9.51 2.76
N PHE A 22 18.18 -8.70 3.04
CA PHE A 22 19.10 -8.18 2.02
C PHE A 22 19.85 -9.27 1.25
N VAL A 23 20.09 -10.42 1.90
CA VAL A 23 20.82 -11.56 1.33
C VAL A 23 20.06 -12.23 0.18
N TYR A 24 18.72 -12.15 0.20
CA TYR A 24 17.88 -12.85 -0.78
C TYR A 24 17.58 -11.96 -1.99
N LYS A 25 18.24 -12.22 -3.12
CA LYS A 25 18.01 -11.47 -4.39
C LYS A 25 16.54 -11.48 -4.82
N SER A 26 15.85 -12.63 -4.67
CA SER A 26 14.42 -12.74 -4.97
C SER A 26 13.58 -11.80 -4.11
N PHE A 27 13.87 -11.70 -2.81
CA PHE A 27 13.23 -10.76 -1.91
C PHE A 27 13.43 -9.31 -2.36
N GLN A 28 14.66 -8.95 -2.77
CA GLN A 28 14.97 -7.60 -3.24
C GLN A 28 14.20 -7.23 -4.51
N VAL A 29 13.98 -8.16 -5.44
CA VAL A 29 13.17 -7.89 -6.64
C VAL A 29 11.70 -7.75 -6.27
N ILE A 30 11.13 -8.70 -5.54
CA ILE A 30 9.70 -8.70 -5.20
C ILE A 30 9.32 -7.48 -4.36
N SER A 31 10.11 -7.17 -3.34
CA SER A 31 9.87 -5.97 -2.53
C SER A 31 10.03 -4.66 -3.31
N LEU A 32 10.88 -4.61 -4.35
CA LEU A 32 11.02 -3.42 -5.19
C LEU A 32 9.76 -3.20 -6.04
N ILE A 33 9.20 -4.29 -6.58
CA ILE A 33 7.93 -4.27 -7.29
C ILE A 33 6.83 -3.76 -6.36
N LEU A 34 6.77 -4.23 -5.12
CA LEU A 34 5.79 -3.76 -4.13
C LEU A 34 6.00 -2.29 -3.74
N VAL A 35 7.24 -1.80 -3.68
CA VAL A 35 7.52 -0.36 -3.52
C VAL A 35 6.94 0.43 -4.68
N ALA A 36 7.19 0.01 -5.93
CA ALA A 36 6.66 0.69 -7.10
C ALA A 36 5.13 0.71 -7.13
N ILE A 37 4.49 -0.42 -6.81
CA ILE A 37 3.03 -0.53 -6.68
C ILE A 37 2.51 0.40 -5.58
N THR A 38 3.18 0.45 -4.43
CA THR A 38 2.77 1.32 -3.30
C THR A 38 2.88 2.80 -3.70
N VAL A 39 3.95 3.21 -4.38
CA VAL A 39 4.10 4.57 -4.90
C VAL A 39 3.01 4.90 -5.92
N ALA A 40 2.72 4.00 -6.85
CA ALA A 40 1.63 4.18 -7.83
C ALA A 40 0.27 4.31 -7.13
N TRP A 41 0.01 3.51 -6.10
CA TRP A 41 -1.20 3.59 -5.28
C TRP A 41 -1.31 4.94 -4.56
N ILE A 42 -0.22 5.43 -3.94
CA ILE A 42 -0.18 6.75 -3.29
C ILE A 42 -0.56 7.83 -4.31
N ILE A 43 0.10 7.85 -5.46
CA ILE A 43 -0.12 8.85 -6.52
C ILE A 43 -1.58 8.80 -6.99
N ALA A 44 -2.07 7.61 -7.35
CA ALA A 44 -3.41 7.43 -7.88
C ALA A 44 -4.49 7.92 -6.91
N PHE A 45 -4.43 7.54 -5.63
CA PHE A 45 -5.45 7.90 -4.66
C PHE A 45 -5.27 9.29 -4.06
N PHE A 46 -4.03 9.76 -3.92
CA PHE A 46 -3.80 11.14 -3.50
C PHE A 46 -4.39 12.11 -4.52
N PHE A 47 -3.97 12.01 -5.79
CA PHE A 47 -4.49 12.91 -6.83
C PHE A 47 -5.96 12.61 -7.16
N GLY A 48 -6.37 11.33 -7.14
CA GLY A 48 -7.76 10.95 -7.35
C GLY A 48 -8.71 11.59 -6.34
N PHE A 49 -8.36 11.59 -5.05
CA PHE A 49 -9.18 12.25 -4.02
C PHE A 49 -9.00 13.78 -4.00
N THR A 50 -7.83 14.31 -4.33
CA THR A 50 -7.64 15.76 -4.44
C THR A 50 -8.48 16.35 -5.58
N PHE A 51 -8.55 15.67 -6.72
CA PHE A 51 -9.25 16.15 -7.92
C PHE A 51 -10.62 15.48 -8.16
N ALA A 52 -11.17 14.75 -7.18
CA ALA A 52 -12.43 14.00 -7.33
C ALA A 52 -13.62 14.89 -7.74
N CYS A 53 -13.62 16.14 -7.27
CA CYS A 53 -14.65 17.14 -7.55
C CYS A 53 -14.16 18.26 -8.52
N GLY A 54 -13.10 17.99 -9.30
CA GLY A 54 -12.51 18.95 -10.22
C GLY A 54 -11.79 20.10 -9.52
N ILE A 55 -12.13 21.35 -9.87
CA ILE A 55 -11.52 22.57 -9.31
C ILE A 55 -12.14 23.01 -7.97
N ASN A 56 -13.26 22.42 -7.57
CA ASN A 56 -13.95 22.74 -6.31
C ASN A 56 -13.41 21.90 -5.16
N PHE A 57 -12.18 22.21 -4.72
CA PHE A 57 -11.49 21.46 -3.66
C PHE A 57 -12.25 21.43 -2.33
N ALA A 58 -13.04 22.46 -2.05
CA ALA A 58 -13.86 22.53 -0.84
C ALA A 58 -14.91 21.41 -0.78
N THR A 59 -15.41 20.97 -1.93
CA THR A 59 -16.45 19.93 -2.01
C THR A 59 -15.92 18.55 -1.59
N ASN A 60 -14.61 18.31 -1.64
CA ASN A 60 -14.01 17.08 -1.12
C ASN A 60 -14.23 16.89 0.40
N TRP A 61 -14.60 17.96 1.12
CA TRP A 61 -14.85 17.95 2.57
C TRP A 61 -16.31 18.25 2.91
N ALA A 62 -17.20 18.22 1.90
CA ALA A 62 -18.62 18.43 2.08
C ALA A 62 -19.31 17.19 2.69
N SER A 63 -20.61 17.28 2.92
CA SER A 63 -21.41 16.14 3.34
C SER A 63 -21.33 14.99 2.32
N LEU A 64 -21.50 13.75 2.79
CA LEU A 64 -21.42 12.58 1.90
C LEU A 64 -22.47 12.62 0.77
N SER A 65 -23.64 13.22 1.03
CA SER A 65 -24.67 13.45 0.02
C SER A 65 -24.23 14.46 -1.04
N GLU A 66 -23.60 15.58 -0.64
CA GLU A 66 -23.08 16.55 -1.60
C GLU A 66 -21.92 16.00 -2.44
N ILE A 67 -21.06 15.16 -1.87
CA ILE A 67 -19.99 14.48 -2.63
C ILE A 67 -20.59 13.53 -3.67
N GLY A 68 -21.65 12.80 -3.30
CA GLY A 68 -22.36 11.89 -4.20
C GLY A 68 -23.04 12.60 -5.37
N GLU A 69 -23.52 13.83 -5.18
CA GLU A 69 -24.18 14.61 -6.23
C GLU A 69 -23.19 15.41 -7.09
N LYS A 70 -22.12 15.95 -6.48
CA LYS A 70 -21.24 16.95 -7.13
C LYS A 70 -19.93 16.37 -7.65
N CYS A 71 -19.56 15.14 -7.28
CA CYS A 71 -18.25 14.55 -7.61
C CYS A 71 -18.42 13.23 -8.37
N GLY A 72 -17.63 13.05 -9.44
CA GLY A 72 -17.91 12.04 -10.48
C GLY A 72 -17.94 10.58 -9.99
N PHE A 73 -17.12 10.23 -9.00
CA PHE A 73 -17.04 8.85 -8.48
C PHE A 73 -17.69 8.66 -7.11
N GLY A 74 -18.22 9.73 -6.51
CA GLY A 74 -18.91 9.72 -5.22
C GLY A 74 -18.27 8.79 -4.17
N PHE A 75 -19.10 7.96 -3.55
CA PHE A 75 -18.70 6.98 -2.53
C PHE A 75 -17.90 5.77 -3.09
N MET A 76 -18.05 5.45 -4.37
CA MET A 76 -17.43 4.25 -4.96
C MET A 76 -15.90 4.34 -4.98
N ALA A 77 -15.33 5.55 -5.14
CA ALA A 77 -13.89 5.75 -5.04
C ALA A 77 -13.33 5.35 -3.67
N THR A 78 -14.08 5.64 -2.59
CA THR A 78 -13.70 5.25 -1.22
C THR A 78 -13.77 3.75 -1.02
N VAL A 79 -14.78 3.07 -1.60
CA VAL A 79 -14.89 1.61 -1.54
C VAL A 79 -13.69 0.95 -2.24
N VAL A 80 -13.37 1.39 -3.46
CA VAL A 80 -12.23 0.88 -4.22
C VAL A 80 -10.91 1.13 -3.50
N TYR A 81 -10.74 2.33 -2.94
CA TYR A 81 -9.59 2.66 -2.10
C TYR A 81 -9.45 1.67 -0.94
N SER A 82 -10.49 1.47 -0.14
CA SER A 82 -10.45 0.61 1.04
C SER A 82 -10.13 -0.85 0.70
N ILE A 83 -10.69 -1.38 -0.39
CA ILE A 83 -10.41 -2.76 -0.83
C ILE A 83 -8.95 -2.90 -1.25
N LEU A 84 -8.45 -1.98 -2.09
CA LEU A 84 -7.07 -2.03 -2.57
C LEU A 84 -6.05 -1.77 -1.44
N ASP A 85 -6.39 -0.89 -0.50
CA ASP A 85 -5.57 -0.62 0.68
C ASP A 85 -5.37 -1.87 1.53
N ALA A 86 -6.48 -2.54 1.87
CA ALA A 86 -6.48 -3.77 2.65
C ALA A 86 -5.76 -4.92 1.93
N ALA A 87 -5.95 -5.05 0.62
CA ALA A 87 -5.25 -6.04 -0.19
C ALA A 87 -3.73 -5.80 -0.18
N LEU A 88 -3.28 -4.55 -0.36
CA LEU A 88 -1.86 -4.21 -0.30
C LEU A 88 -1.27 -4.44 1.09
N ASP A 89 -2.00 -4.12 2.16
CA ASP A 89 -1.56 -4.43 3.52
C ASP A 89 -1.36 -5.91 3.72
N PHE A 90 -2.34 -6.73 3.32
CA PHE A 90 -2.24 -8.17 3.46
C PHE A 90 -1.01 -8.72 2.71
N ILE A 91 -0.79 -8.28 1.47
CA ILE A 91 0.37 -8.69 0.66
C ILE A 91 1.69 -8.27 1.32
N ILE A 92 1.80 -7.04 1.83
CA ILE A 92 3.02 -6.55 2.49
C ILE A 92 3.28 -7.32 3.79
N LEU A 93 2.25 -7.59 4.59
CA LEU A 93 2.37 -8.28 5.87
C LEU A 93 2.79 -9.75 5.72
N ILE A 94 2.30 -10.46 4.69
CA ILE A 94 2.68 -11.85 4.43
C ILE A 94 3.99 -11.98 3.66
N LEU A 95 4.49 -10.90 3.04
CA LEU A 95 5.69 -10.89 2.21
C LEU A 95 6.90 -11.62 2.84
N PRO A 96 7.28 -11.42 4.12
CA PRO A 96 8.47 -12.07 4.66
C PRO A 96 8.31 -13.56 4.95
N PHE A 97 7.08 -14.10 5.02
CA PHE A 97 6.83 -15.45 5.54
C PHE A 97 7.54 -16.57 4.77
N PRO A 98 7.57 -16.58 3.41
CA PRO A 98 8.26 -17.61 2.65
C PRO A 98 9.78 -17.68 2.93
N TRP A 99 10.40 -16.56 3.31
CA TRP A 99 11.84 -16.49 3.59
C TRP A 99 12.17 -16.80 5.05
N VAL A 100 11.26 -16.47 5.98
CA VAL A 100 11.42 -16.83 7.40
C VAL A 100 11.33 -18.34 7.60
N SER A 101 10.39 -19.02 6.94
CA SER A 101 10.27 -20.48 7.03
C SER A 101 11.50 -21.19 6.48
N PHE A 102 12.04 -20.72 5.36
CA PHE A 102 13.29 -21.23 4.77
C PHE A 102 14.50 -21.05 5.72
N PHE A 103 14.61 -19.88 6.37
CA PHE A 103 15.68 -19.61 7.34
C PHE A 103 15.64 -20.54 8.56
N SER A 104 14.44 -20.84 9.08
CA SER A 104 14.25 -21.78 10.19
C SER A 104 14.72 -23.18 9.84
N SER A 105 14.36 -23.68 8.65
CA SER A 105 14.82 -24.99 8.16
C SER A 105 16.34 -25.06 8.00
N LEU A 106 16.98 -23.98 7.57
CA LEU A 106 18.43 -23.92 7.38
C LEU A 106 19.20 -23.87 8.71
N LEU A 107 18.68 -23.16 9.72
CA LEU A 107 19.23 -23.16 11.08
C LEU A 107 19.13 -24.54 11.74
N VAL A 108 18.00 -25.23 11.58
CA VAL A 108 17.86 -26.62 12.07
C VAL A 108 18.84 -27.56 11.37
N ALA A 109 19.04 -27.40 10.05
CA ALA A 109 19.98 -28.22 9.30
C ALA A 109 21.47 -27.94 9.60
N ALA A 110 21.81 -26.74 10.07
CA ALA A 110 23.19 -26.35 10.41
C ALA A 110 23.57 -26.64 11.87
N GLY A 111 22.61 -26.97 12.73
CA GLY A 111 22.81 -27.22 14.16
C GLY A 111 22.87 -28.70 14.56
N GLY A 112 22.78 -29.64 13.61
CA GLY A 112 22.92 -31.09 13.82
C GLY A 112 24.10 -31.66 13.05
#